data_AF-A0A519J742-F1
#
_entry.id   AF-A0A519J742-F1
#
_cell.length_a   1.000
_cell.length_b   1.000
_cell.length_c   1.000
_cell.angle_alpha   90.00
_cell.angle_beta   90.00
_cell.angle_gamma   90.00
#
_symmetry.space_group_name_H-M   'P 1'
#
loop_
_entity.id
_entity.type
_entity.pdbx_description
1 polymer ?
#
loop_
_entity_poly.entity_id
_entity_poly.type
_entity_poly.pdbx_seq_one_letter_code
_entity_poly.pdbx_strand_id
1 'polypeptide(L)'
;MLNNAVIGARKTPALERCLSTGEAAQGATFPMFDCLTEEIAVQDRALNVAYQAVLTASRQSDAEVRQDNPDAGYAAGWTASIVKAQRAWLAYRDEKCLTENYPDGQLYRYSGYPSCILDETIKRAIELEQLADFIQNY
;
A
#
# COMPACT_ATOMS: atom_id res chain seq x y z
N MET A 1 1.72 -15.18 -0.04
CA MET A 1 1.09 -14.17 -0.91
C MET A 1 -0.27 -13.82 -0.33
N LEU A 2 -0.57 -12.54 -0.13
CA LEU A 2 -1.91 -12.11 0.30
C LEU A 2 -2.92 -12.53 -0.77
N ASN A 3 -3.99 -13.20 -0.37
CA ASN A 3 -5.03 -13.62 -1.31
C ASN A 3 -6.05 -12.48 -1.54
N ASN A 4 -6.84 -12.60 -2.59
CA ASN A 4 -7.83 -11.58 -2.97
C ASN A 4 -8.90 -11.34 -1.89
N ALA A 5 -9.19 -12.33 -1.04
CA ALA A 5 -10.16 -12.18 0.04
C ALA A 5 -9.65 -11.22 1.12
N VAL A 6 -8.36 -11.30 1.50
CA VAL A 6 -7.75 -10.38 2.46
C VAL A 6 -7.72 -8.96 1.92
N ILE A 7 -7.38 -8.78 0.64
CA ILE A 7 -7.35 -7.47 -0.01
C ILE A 7 -8.77 -6.90 -0.12
N GLY A 8 -9.74 -7.70 -0.54
CA GLY A 8 -11.14 -7.32 -0.64
C GLY A 8 -11.72 -6.87 0.70
N ALA A 9 -11.37 -7.54 1.81
CA ALA A 9 -11.83 -7.19 3.14
C ALA A 9 -11.33 -5.82 3.64
N ARG A 10 -10.27 -5.26 3.04
CA ARG A 10 -9.78 -3.91 3.37
C ARG A 10 -10.53 -2.80 2.64
N LYS A 11 -11.20 -3.11 1.52
CA LYS A 11 -11.97 -2.13 0.75
C LYS A 11 -13.18 -1.68 1.55
N THR A 12 -13.46 -0.38 1.56
CA THR A 12 -14.55 0.15 2.38
C THR A 12 -15.92 -0.21 1.80
N PRO A 13 -16.98 -0.29 2.64
CA PRO A 13 -18.35 -0.34 2.14
C PRO A 13 -18.77 0.87 1.31
N ALA A 14 -18.03 1.99 1.38
CA ALA A 14 -18.30 3.16 0.55
C ALA A 14 -17.95 2.90 -0.92
N LEU A 15 -16.84 2.21 -1.19
CA LEU A 15 -16.49 1.78 -2.54
C LEU A 15 -17.59 0.89 -3.14
N GLU A 16 -18.04 -0.11 -2.38
CA GLU A 16 -19.09 -1.03 -2.84
C GLU A 16 -20.38 -0.28 -3.20
N ARG A 17 -20.82 0.65 -2.34
CA ARG A 17 -22.00 1.50 -2.63
C ARG A 17 -21.80 2.38 -3.86
N CYS A 18 -20.61 2.96 -4.03
CA CYS A 18 -20.29 3.80 -5.18
C CYS A 18 -20.37 3.00 -6.49
N LEU A 19 -19.75 1.82 -6.53
CA LEU A 19 -19.74 0.95 -7.71
C LEU A 19 -21.09 0.30 -8.02
N SER A 20 -21.99 0.18 -7.04
CA SER A 20 -23.31 -0.46 -7.20
C SER A 20 -24.47 0.50 -7.40
N THR A 21 -24.22 1.81 -7.51
CA THR A 21 -25.26 2.82 -7.75
C THR A 21 -24.94 3.74 -8.94
N GLY A 22 -25.95 4.46 -9.43
CA GLY A 22 -25.78 5.50 -10.45
C GLY A 22 -25.23 5.00 -11.80
N GLU A 23 -24.42 5.84 -12.45
CA GLU A 23 -23.78 5.54 -13.73
C GLU A 23 -22.62 4.52 -13.59
N ALA A 24 -21.96 4.47 -12.43
CA ALA A 24 -20.92 3.48 -12.15
C ALA A 24 -21.50 2.06 -12.21
N ALA A 25 -22.70 1.84 -11.65
CA ALA A 25 -23.42 0.58 -11.75
C ALA A 25 -23.78 0.19 -13.19
N GLN A 26 -23.87 1.17 -14.09
CA GLN A 26 -24.17 0.98 -15.50
C GLN A 26 -22.89 0.76 -16.35
N GLY A 27 -21.72 0.70 -15.71
CA GLY A 27 -20.43 0.47 -16.37
C GLY A 27 -19.79 1.74 -16.94
N ALA A 28 -20.27 2.93 -16.57
CA ALA A 28 -19.64 4.17 -17.00
C ALA A 28 -18.24 4.32 -16.38
N THR A 29 -17.22 4.43 -17.23
CA THR A 29 -15.82 4.36 -16.80
C THR A 29 -15.38 5.50 -15.89
N PHE A 30 -15.79 6.75 -16.18
CA PHE A 30 -15.41 7.90 -15.34
C PHE A 30 -16.04 7.86 -13.94
N PRO A 31 -17.34 7.57 -13.78
CA PRO A 31 -17.91 7.32 -12.46
C PRO A 31 -17.21 6.20 -11.68
N MET A 32 -16.83 5.09 -12.34
CA MET A 32 -16.05 4.03 -11.69
C MET A 32 -14.65 4.52 -11.26
N PHE A 33 -13.99 5.33 -12.10
CA PHE A 33 -12.70 5.95 -11.79
C PHE A 33 -12.78 6.83 -10.54
N ASP A 34 -13.85 7.63 -10.41
CA ASP A 34 -14.08 8.49 -9.26
C ASP A 34 -14.23 7.65 -7.97
N CYS A 35 -15.04 6.59 -8.01
CA CYS A 35 -15.19 5.65 -6.90
C CYS A 35 -13.84 5.05 -6.46
N LEU A 36 -13.01 4.62 -7.42
CA LEU A 36 -11.71 4.03 -7.15
C LEU A 36 -10.72 5.06 -6.58
N THR A 37 -10.75 6.30 -7.08
CA THR A 37 -9.87 7.38 -6.61
C THR A 37 -10.17 7.77 -5.16
N GLU A 38 -11.46 7.83 -4.80
CA GLU A 38 -11.87 8.06 -3.41
C GLU A 38 -11.38 6.95 -2.48
N GLU A 39 -11.54 5.69 -2.89
CA GLU A 39 -11.07 4.55 -2.10
C GLU A 39 -9.53 4.53 -1.99
N ILE A 40 -8.80 4.83 -3.06
CA ILE A 40 -7.33 4.95 -3.01
C ILE A 40 -6.93 5.97 -1.96
N ALA A 41 -7.60 7.13 -1.89
CA ALA A 41 -7.30 8.14 -0.88
C ALA A 41 -7.53 7.65 0.56
N VAL A 42 -8.53 6.78 0.78
CA VAL A 42 -8.75 6.13 2.09
C VAL A 42 -7.62 5.15 2.39
N GLN A 43 -7.27 4.29 1.44
CA GLN A 43 -6.25 3.26 1.65
C GLN A 43 -4.83 3.83 1.73
N ASP A 44 -4.53 4.95 1.06
CA ASP A 44 -3.27 5.66 1.21
C ASP A 44 -3.11 6.26 2.62
N ARG A 45 -4.19 6.69 3.26
CA ARG A 45 -4.15 7.09 4.68
C ARG A 45 -3.84 5.89 5.57
N ALA A 46 -4.46 4.74 5.32
CA ALA A 46 -4.18 3.51 6.07
C ALA A 46 -2.72 3.04 5.88
N LEU A 47 -2.21 3.08 4.65
CA LEU A 47 -0.82 2.81 4.33
C LEU A 47 0.14 3.73 5.10
N ASN A 48 -0.15 5.03 5.15
CA ASN A 48 0.68 5.97 5.89
C ASN A 48 0.66 5.71 7.40
N VAL A 49 -0.48 5.32 7.97
CA VAL A 49 -0.56 4.90 9.38
C VAL A 49 0.33 3.68 9.63
N ALA A 50 0.21 2.64 8.80
CA ALA A 50 1.05 1.44 8.89
C ALA A 50 2.55 1.76 8.72
N TYR A 51 2.89 2.66 7.80
CA TYR A 51 4.26 3.11 7.59
C TYR A 51 4.84 3.82 8.83
N GLN A 52 4.06 4.69 9.49
CA GLN A 52 4.52 5.32 10.73
C GLN A 52 4.66 4.32 11.88
N ALA A 53 3.79 3.32 11.96
CA ALA A 53 3.88 2.26 12.96
C ALA A 53 5.19 1.48 12.81
N VAL A 54 5.51 0.98 11.61
CA VAL A 54 6.75 0.24 11.38
C VAL A 54 7.99 1.11 11.58
N LEU A 55 7.96 2.41 11.23
CA LEU A 55 9.08 3.31 11.50
C LEU A 55 9.29 3.53 13.00
N THR A 56 8.21 3.56 13.79
CA THR A 56 8.30 3.69 15.24
C THR A 56 8.94 2.45 15.85
N ALA A 57 8.45 1.26 15.50
CA ALA A 57 9.03 -0.02 15.91
C ALA A 57 10.52 -0.13 15.51
N SER A 58 10.83 0.20 14.26
CA SER A 58 12.19 0.16 13.72
C SER A 58 13.15 1.06 14.50
N ARG A 59 12.72 2.28 14.84
CA ARG A 59 13.56 3.23 15.60
C ARG A 59 13.82 2.77 17.02
N GLN A 60 12.83 2.13 17.66
CA GLN A 60 12.97 1.56 19.00
C GLN A 60 14.00 0.42 18.99
N SER A 61 13.82 -0.57 18.11
CA SER A 61 14.78 -1.67 17.95
C SER A 61 16.18 -1.19 17.57
N ASP A 62 16.31 -0.24 16.63
CA ASP A 62 17.61 0.35 16.26
C ASP A 62 18.28 1.10 17.42
N ALA A 63 17.51 1.64 18.37
CA ALA A 63 18.06 2.31 19.55
C ALA A 63 18.56 1.28 20.58
N GLU A 64 17.81 0.20 20.81
CA GLU A 64 18.17 -0.89 21.72
C GLU A 64 19.46 -1.58 21.27
N VAL A 65 19.56 -1.97 20.00
CA VAL A 65 20.76 -2.61 19.45
C VAL A 65 22.01 -1.73 19.62
N ARG A 66 21.88 -0.40 19.46
CA ARG A 66 22.99 0.54 19.64
C ARG A 66 23.38 0.76 21.10
N GLN A 67 22.46 0.57 22.04
CA GLN A 67 22.78 0.60 23.47
C GLN A 67 23.62 -0.62 23.86
N ASP A 68 23.26 -1.80 23.38
CA ASP A 68 23.94 -3.06 23.71
C ASP A 68 25.23 -3.28 22.91
N ASN A 69 25.31 -2.73 21.70
CA ASN A 69 26.46 -2.87 20.81
C ASN A 69 26.80 -1.55 20.09
N PRO A 70 27.49 -0.62 20.78
CA PRO A 70 27.80 0.71 20.24
C PRO A 70 28.68 0.67 18.98
N ASP A 71 29.40 -0.43 18.75
CA ASP A 71 30.26 -0.63 17.57
C ASP A 71 29.53 -1.32 16.38
N ALA A 72 28.23 -1.60 16.48
CA ALA A 72 27.43 -2.28 15.45
C ALA A 72 27.25 -1.50 14.13
N GLY A 73 28.04 -0.46 13.88
CA GLY A 73 27.88 0.55 12.83
C GLY A 73 28.01 0.11 11.37
N TYR A 74 27.99 -1.19 11.05
CA TYR A 74 28.20 -1.68 9.68
C TYR A 74 26.94 -2.16 8.94
N ALA A 75 25.81 -2.37 9.62
CA ALA A 75 24.55 -2.75 8.97
C ALA A 75 23.55 -1.59 8.96
N ALA A 76 22.83 -1.41 7.85
CA ALA A 76 21.68 -0.50 7.83
C ALA A 76 20.62 -1.02 8.82
N GLY A 77 20.36 -0.26 9.89
CA GLY A 77 19.30 -0.57 10.85
C GLY A 77 17.92 -0.67 10.16
N TRP A 78 16.96 -1.23 10.88
CA TRP A 78 15.59 -1.44 10.40
C TRP A 78 15.00 -0.16 9.80
N THR A 79 15.25 1.00 10.44
CA THR A 79 14.71 2.30 9.99
C THR A 79 15.20 2.64 8.59
N ALA A 80 16.51 2.53 8.34
CA ALA A 80 17.11 2.85 7.05
C ALA A 80 16.61 1.89 5.95
N SER A 81 16.49 0.60 6.29
CA SER A 81 16.00 -0.44 5.39
C SER A 81 14.54 -0.23 5.00
N ILE A 82 13.66 0.07 5.97
CA ILE A 82 12.23 0.33 5.72
C ILE A 82 12.02 1.59 4.86
N VAL A 83 12.74 2.69 5.14
CA VAL A 83 12.66 3.91 4.33
C VAL A 83 13.06 3.64 2.87
N LYS A 84 14.16 2.91 2.66
CA LYS A 84 14.64 2.56 1.33
C LYS A 84 13.64 1.65 0.60
N ALA A 85 13.12 0.63 1.29
CA ALA A 85 12.13 -0.28 0.74
C ALA A 85 10.84 0.43 0.33
N GLN A 86 10.33 1.36 1.15
CA GLN A 86 9.10 2.10 0.84
C GLN A 86 9.25 2.98 -0.40
N ARG A 87 10.40 3.65 -0.57
CA ARG A 87 10.68 4.45 -1.76
C ARG A 87 10.78 3.61 -3.02
N ALA A 88 11.46 2.47 -2.93
CA ALA A 88 11.56 1.52 -4.04
C ALA A 88 10.19 0.93 -4.41
N TRP A 89 9.35 0.64 -3.40
CA TRP A 89 8.00 0.15 -3.61
C TRP A 89 7.12 1.13 -4.37
N LEU A 90 7.19 2.44 -4.09
CA LEU A 90 6.43 3.45 -4.84
C LEU A 90 6.74 3.39 -6.34
N ALA A 91 8.03 3.40 -6.69
CA ALA A 91 8.46 3.31 -8.09
C ALA A 91 8.05 1.97 -8.73
N TYR A 92 8.20 0.87 -8.01
CA TYR A 92 7.76 -0.45 -8.47
C TYR A 92 6.25 -0.51 -8.71
N ARG A 93 5.44 -0.02 -7.77
CA ARG A 93 3.98 -0.01 -7.86
C ARG A 93 3.54 0.74 -9.11
N ASP A 94 4.07 1.93 -9.31
CA ASP A 94 3.64 2.80 -10.40
C ASP A 94 3.99 2.14 -11.76
N GLU A 95 5.21 1.62 -11.93
CA GLU A 95 5.62 0.93 -13.16
C GLU A 95 4.91 -0.41 -13.38
N LYS A 96 4.67 -1.18 -12.30
CA LYS A 96 3.90 -2.43 -12.35
C LYS A 96 2.49 -2.15 -12.87
N CYS A 97 1.80 -1.20 -12.25
CA CYS A 97 0.44 -0.87 -12.64
C CYS A 97 0.36 -0.24 -14.03
N LEU A 98 1.37 0.52 -14.47
CA LEU A 98 1.45 0.96 -15.86
C LEU A 98 1.62 -0.21 -16.83
N THR A 99 2.51 -1.16 -16.50
CA THR A 99 2.82 -2.31 -17.37
C THR A 99 1.64 -3.27 -17.50
N GLU A 100 0.96 -3.60 -16.40
CA GLU A 100 -0.21 -4.49 -16.39
C GLU A 100 -1.42 -3.91 -17.14
N ASN A 101 -1.39 -2.62 -17.49
CA ASN A 101 -2.46 -1.90 -18.16
C ASN A 101 -2.00 -1.25 -19.48
N TYR A 102 -0.90 -1.73 -20.06
CA TYR A 102 -0.37 -1.29 -21.35
C TYR A 102 -0.67 -2.32 -22.46
N PRO A 103 -1.09 -1.90 -23.68
CA PRO A 103 -1.34 -0.54 -24.15
C PRO A 103 -2.79 -0.07 -23.98
N ASP A 104 -3.68 -1.03 -23.69
CA ASP A 104 -5.13 -1.12 -23.40
C ASP A 104 -6.11 0.04 -23.73
N GLY A 105 -5.69 1.06 -24.47
CA GLY A 105 -6.49 2.22 -24.81
C GLY A 105 -6.78 3.13 -23.60
N GLN A 106 -7.36 4.30 -23.87
CA GLN A 106 -7.66 5.27 -22.81
C GLN A 106 -8.67 4.72 -21.78
N LEU A 107 -9.61 3.86 -22.17
CA LEU A 107 -10.65 3.36 -21.26
C LEU A 107 -10.09 2.47 -20.12
N TYR A 108 -9.15 1.58 -20.43
CA TYR A 108 -8.59 0.66 -19.43
C TYR A 108 -7.67 1.40 -18.43
N ARG A 109 -7.05 2.50 -18.85
CA ARG A 109 -6.32 3.42 -17.95
C ARG A 109 -7.19 3.99 -16.84
N TYR A 110 -8.51 4.15 -17.05
CA TYR A 110 -9.40 4.74 -16.05
C TYR A 110 -10.04 3.72 -15.10
N SER A 111 -9.86 2.42 -15.29
CA SER A 111 -10.40 1.40 -14.37
C SER A 111 -9.35 0.39 -13.91
N GLY A 112 -8.54 -0.13 -14.82
CA GLY A 112 -7.51 -1.13 -14.52
C GLY A 112 -6.34 -0.55 -13.73
N TYR A 113 -5.77 0.58 -14.18
CA TYR A 113 -4.68 1.26 -13.47
C TYR A 113 -5.06 1.64 -12.03
N PRO A 114 -6.17 2.37 -11.75
CA PRO A 114 -6.54 2.70 -10.39
C PRO A 114 -6.90 1.46 -9.56
N SER A 115 -7.50 0.41 -10.14
CA SER A 115 -7.73 -0.85 -9.42
C SER A 115 -6.42 -1.51 -8.99
N CYS A 116 -5.39 -1.49 -9.84
CA CYS A 116 -4.06 -2.00 -9.50
C CYS A 116 -3.43 -1.18 -8.36
N ILE A 117 -3.46 0.16 -8.46
CA ILE A 117 -2.94 1.05 -7.41
C ILE A 117 -3.62 0.76 -6.06
N LEU A 118 -4.95 0.64 -6.06
CA LEU A 118 -5.73 0.32 -4.87
C LEU A 118 -5.28 -1.00 -4.22
N ASP A 119 -5.21 -2.08 -5.01
CA ASP A 119 -4.86 -3.40 -4.50
C ASP A 119 -3.40 -3.43 -3.98
N GLU A 120 -2.47 -2.79 -4.68
CA GLU A 120 -1.07 -2.71 -4.24
C GLU A 120 -0.90 -1.85 -2.98
N THR A 121 -1.61 -0.73 -2.86
CA THR A 121 -1.63 0.09 -1.64
C THR A 121 -2.15 -0.71 -0.44
N ILE A 122 -3.23 -1.48 -0.62
CA ILE A 122 -3.77 -2.35 0.44
C ILE A 122 -2.76 -3.43 0.85
N LYS A 123 -2.16 -4.13 -0.14
CA LYS A 123 -1.16 -5.17 0.13
C LYS A 123 0.00 -4.61 0.94
N ARG A 124 0.50 -3.44 0.56
CA ARG A 124 1.62 -2.79 1.23
C ARG A 124 1.25 -2.36 2.64
N ALA A 125 0.06 -1.83 2.87
CA ALA A 125 -0.38 -1.48 4.23
C ALA A 125 -0.34 -2.71 5.15
N ILE A 126 -0.86 -3.84 4.70
CA ILE A 126 -0.85 -5.11 5.45
C ILE A 126 0.58 -5.60 5.70
N GLU A 127 1.46 -5.52 4.69
CA GLU A 127 2.86 -5.91 4.85
C GLU A 127 3.58 -5.04 5.89
N LEU A 128 3.34 -3.72 5.89
CA LEU A 128 3.95 -2.80 6.86
C LEU A 128 3.45 -3.06 8.30
N GLU A 129 2.16 -3.40 8.47
CA GLU A 129 1.62 -3.84 9.76
C GLU A 129 2.33 -5.11 10.26
N GLN A 130 2.44 -6.12 9.39
CA GLN A 130 3.14 -7.38 9.73
C GLN A 130 4.62 -7.16 10.05
N LEU A 131 5.28 -6.24 9.34
CA LEU A 131 6.67 -5.86 9.62
C LEU A 131 6.79 -5.11 10.94
N ALA A 132 5.85 -4.24 11.28
CA ALA A 132 5.83 -3.57 12.58
C ALA A 132 5.73 -4.58 13.72
N ASP A 133 4.78 -5.53 13.62
CA ASP A 133 4.61 -6.60 14.60
C ASP A 133 5.86 -7.49 14.70
N PHE A 134 6.45 -7.85 13.57
CA PHE A 134 7.68 -8.65 13.55
C PHE A 134 8.83 -7.93 14.28
N ILE A 135 9.07 -6.66 13.96
CA ILE A 135 10.18 -5.89 14.55
C ILE A 135 9.98 -5.66 16.06
N GLN A 136 8.74 -5.48 16.52
CA GLN A 136 8.44 -5.29 17.95
C GLN A 136 8.64 -6.55 18.79
N ASN A 137 8.61 -7.74 18.17
CA ASN A 137 8.69 -9.02 18.85
C ASN A 137 9.97 -9.80 18.52
N TYR A 138 10.93 -9.16 17.86
CA TYR A 138 12.23 -9.72 17.51
C TYR A 138 13.24 -9.50 18.64
#